data_AF-A0A329B3J6-F1
#
_entry.id   AF-A0A329B3J6-F1
#
_cell.length_a   1.000
_cell.length_b   1.000
_cell.length_c   1.000
_cell.angle_alpha   90.00
_cell.angle_beta   90.00
_cell.angle_gamma   90.00
#
_symmetry.space_group_name_H-M   'P 1'
#
loop_
_entity.id
_entity.type
_entity.pdbx_description
1 polymer ?
#
loop_
_entity_poly.entity_id
_entity_poly.type
_entity_poly.pdbx_seq_one_letter_code
_entity_poly.pdbx_strand_id
1 'polypeptide(L)'
;MQETLPTVTLDITPDTAPAIFRGAGLGQYFEHIRASVNEAPDLSTKRGRDRIASLAAQVSRSKTAVERPGREYLKSIKALPKLIETELREFADMCDLLRDEVRRPLTEWEAEQARIEGERKAAEAAAALALQVETDHEIALLMDREIDRQREEARRAAEQAQREHEARIAREAAERAEADAAARVAAELAEAGRREAEAKLAAERAQREQQEAERRALEAEARAEREKVEATERAEQARAAAIEQERQRVEAAQREQAAEQARREADVQHKRAINTAAMRALVEHAGLTDEQAKATIVAIARGQVGNVSIRY
;
A
#
# COMPACT_ATOMS: atom_id res chain seq x y z
N MET A 1 -108.51 78.57 -81.57
CA MET A 1 -107.67 78.75 -80.37
C MET A 1 -106.23 78.75 -80.85
N GLN A 2 -105.55 79.89 -80.81
CA GLN A 2 -104.14 79.98 -81.13
C GLN A 2 -103.38 79.35 -79.95
N GLU A 3 -102.73 78.22 -80.17
CA GLU A 3 -101.79 77.64 -79.21
C GLU A 3 -100.61 78.62 -79.08
N THR A 4 -100.58 79.33 -77.96
CA THR A 4 -99.46 80.16 -77.56
C THR A 4 -98.29 79.23 -77.20
N LEU A 5 -97.28 79.18 -78.06
CA LEU A 5 -95.99 78.56 -77.74
C LEU A 5 -95.48 79.14 -76.41
N PRO A 6 -94.97 78.30 -75.49
CA PRO A 6 -94.44 78.78 -74.22
C PRO A 6 -93.31 79.79 -74.47
N THR A 7 -93.32 80.88 -73.71
CA THR A 7 -92.32 81.96 -73.78
C THR A 7 -90.96 81.41 -73.37
N VAL A 8 -90.19 80.87 -74.32
CA VAL A 8 -88.80 80.44 -74.10
C VAL A 8 -87.94 81.70 -74.00
N THR A 9 -87.68 82.15 -72.77
CA THR A 9 -86.67 83.17 -72.51
C THR A 9 -85.29 82.57 -72.73
N LEU A 10 -84.49 83.18 -73.63
CA LEU A 10 -83.12 82.75 -73.99
C LEU A 10 -82.08 82.93 -72.86
N ASP A 11 -82.51 83.28 -71.65
CA ASP A 11 -81.64 83.54 -70.50
C ASP A 11 -81.61 82.30 -69.59
N ILE A 12 -80.46 81.62 -69.56
CA ILE A 12 -80.26 80.40 -68.77
C ILE A 12 -79.61 80.79 -67.46
N THR A 13 -80.37 80.70 -66.37
CA THR A 13 -79.89 80.96 -65.01
C THR A 13 -79.30 79.69 -64.37
N PRO A 14 -78.43 79.82 -63.34
CA PRO A 14 -77.86 78.67 -62.64
C PRO A 14 -78.90 77.70 -62.06
N ASP A 15 -80.08 78.18 -61.65
CA ASP A 15 -81.17 77.37 -61.10
C ASP A 15 -81.99 76.63 -62.17
N THR A 16 -82.05 77.18 -63.38
CA THR A 16 -82.78 76.56 -64.51
C THR A 16 -81.89 75.66 -65.35
N ALA A 17 -80.55 75.83 -65.29
CA ALA A 17 -79.56 75.02 -65.99
C ALA A 17 -79.68 73.49 -65.73
N PRO A 18 -79.88 72.99 -64.49
CA PRO A 18 -80.10 71.56 -64.24
C PRO A 18 -81.34 70.97 -64.94
N ALA A 19 -82.37 71.79 -65.20
CA ALA A 19 -83.57 71.37 -65.92
C ALA A 19 -83.38 71.41 -67.44
N ILE A 20 -82.61 72.38 -67.94
CA ILE A 20 -82.40 72.61 -69.38
C ILE A 20 -81.37 71.64 -69.98
N PHE A 21 -80.29 71.33 -69.26
CA PHE A 21 -79.20 70.47 -69.76
C PHE A 21 -79.43 68.96 -69.57
N ARG A 22 -80.69 68.51 -69.51
CA ARG A 22 -81.06 67.09 -69.49
C ARG A 22 -81.60 66.63 -70.84
N GLY A 23 -80.89 65.71 -71.51
CA GLY A 23 -81.36 64.80 -72.58
C GLY A 23 -81.91 65.39 -73.89
N ALA A 24 -82.77 66.41 -73.84
CA ALA A 24 -83.43 67.03 -74.99
C ALA A 24 -83.85 68.51 -74.78
N GLY A 25 -83.56 69.14 -73.63
CA GLY A 25 -84.03 70.50 -73.31
C GLY A 25 -83.53 71.61 -74.25
N LEU A 26 -82.36 71.43 -74.87
CA LEU A 26 -81.80 72.38 -75.84
C LEU A 26 -82.54 72.41 -77.18
N GLY A 27 -83.30 71.36 -77.51
CA GLY A 27 -84.08 71.29 -78.75
C GLY A 27 -85.17 72.37 -78.82
N GLN A 28 -85.79 72.70 -77.68
CA GLN A 28 -86.82 73.74 -77.62
C GLN A 28 -86.26 75.15 -77.88
N TYR A 29 -85.04 75.42 -77.41
CA TYR A 29 -84.34 76.68 -77.69
C TYR A 29 -83.94 76.79 -79.17
N PHE A 30 -83.51 75.68 -79.77
CA PHE A 30 -83.19 75.65 -81.19
C PHE A 30 -84.43 75.91 -82.07
N GLU A 31 -85.57 75.27 -81.78
CA GLU A 31 -86.82 75.49 -82.50
C GLU A 31 -87.35 76.93 -82.30
N HIS A 32 -87.18 77.51 -81.12
CA HIS A 32 -87.50 78.92 -80.87
C HIS A 32 -86.63 79.87 -81.72
N ILE A 33 -85.31 79.63 -81.77
CA ILE A 33 -84.39 80.41 -82.61
C ILE A 33 -84.77 80.25 -84.09
N ARG A 34 -85.08 79.02 -84.54
CA ARG A 34 -85.52 78.73 -85.91
C ARG A 34 -86.80 79.46 -86.29
N ALA A 35 -87.80 79.47 -85.41
CA ALA A 35 -89.04 80.21 -85.61
C ALA A 35 -88.80 81.73 -85.71
N SER A 36 -87.86 82.27 -84.94
CA SER A 36 -87.52 83.70 -84.94
C SER A 36 -86.81 84.19 -86.21
N VAL A 37 -86.31 83.28 -87.05
CA VAL A 37 -85.61 83.59 -88.31
C VAL A 37 -86.33 83.05 -89.55
N ASN A 38 -87.59 82.62 -89.41
CA ASN A 38 -88.40 82.06 -90.49
C ASN A 38 -89.03 83.14 -91.41
N GLU A 39 -88.27 84.18 -91.72
CA GLU A 39 -88.64 85.20 -92.70
C GLU A 39 -87.87 84.89 -94.01
N ALA A 40 -88.49 85.10 -95.17
CA ALA A 40 -87.84 84.98 -96.48
C ALA A 40 -87.71 86.35 -97.18
N PRO A 41 -86.73 87.20 -96.80
CA PRO A 41 -86.51 88.49 -97.45
C PRO A 41 -86.05 88.37 -98.91
N ASP A 42 -86.43 89.33 -99.74
CA ASP A 42 -86.05 89.38 -101.17
C ASP A 42 -84.55 89.72 -101.36
N LEU A 43 -83.81 88.77 -101.95
CA LEU A 43 -82.37 88.86 -102.24
C LEU A 43 -82.01 89.88 -103.33
N SER A 44 -82.97 90.29 -104.15
CA SER A 44 -82.75 91.27 -105.23
C SER A 44 -82.43 92.67 -104.66
N THR A 45 -82.93 92.97 -103.45
CA THR A 45 -82.75 94.27 -102.79
C THR A 45 -81.60 94.27 -101.79
N LYS A 46 -80.90 95.41 -101.67
CA LYS A 46 -79.88 95.60 -100.62
C LYS A 46 -80.48 95.41 -99.22
N ARG A 47 -81.69 95.92 -98.98
CA ARG A 47 -82.42 95.80 -97.70
C ARG A 47 -82.70 94.35 -97.33
N GLY A 48 -83.08 93.49 -98.28
CA GLY A 48 -83.30 92.07 -98.01
C GLY A 48 -82.01 91.33 -97.67
N ARG A 49 -80.89 91.63 -98.34
CA ARG A 49 -79.57 91.08 -97.99
C ARG A 49 -79.11 91.53 -96.60
N ASP A 50 -79.30 92.80 -96.24
CA ASP A 50 -78.97 93.34 -94.91
C ASP A 50 -79.85 92.71 -93.82
N ARG A 51 -81.13 92.43 -94.10
CA ARG A 51 -82.03 91.72 -93.17
C ARG A 51 -81.57 90.29 -92.92
N ILE A 52 -81.14 89.55 -93.95
CA ILE A 52 -80.59 88.20 -93.81
C ILE A 52 -79.31 88.20 -92.96
N ALA A 53 -78.42 89.17 -93.16
CA ALA A 53 -77.24 89.33 -92.33
C ALA A 53 -77.60 89.61 -90.85
N SER A 54 -78.62 90.42 -90.59
CA SER A 54 -79.13 90.68 -89.24
C SER A 54 -79.74 89.43 -88.59
N LEU A 55 -80.48 88.61 -89.35
CA LEU A 55 -81.05 87.35 -88.86
C LEU A 55 -79.95 86.34 -88.53
N ALA A 56 -78.91 86.22 -89.36
CA ALA A 56 -77.74 85.38 -89.06
C ALA A 56 -76.97 85.85 -87.81
N ALA A 57 -76.85 87.17 -87.61
CA ALA A 57 -76.27 87.73 -86.40
C ALA A 57 -77.13 87.45 -85.15
N GLN A 58 -78.46 87.44 -85.28
CA GLN A 58 -79.38 87.06 -84.20
C GLN A 58 -79.19 85.59 -83.78
N VAL A 59 -79.10 84.66 -84.73
CA VAL A 59 -78.79 83.24 -84.43
C VAL A 59 -77.46 83.11 -83.71
N SER A 60 -76.44 83.85 -84.12
CA SER A 60 -75.12 83.83 -83.49
C SER A 60 -75.16 84.35 -82.04
N ARG A 61 -75.91 85.44 -81.77
CA ARG A 61 -76.12 85.96 -80.42
C ARG A 61 -76.88 84.96 -79.54
N SER A 62 -77.96 84.37 -80.05
CA SER A 62 -78.75 83.37 -79.32
C SER A 62 -77.96 82.09 -79.03
N LYS A 63 -77.08 81.66 -79.94
CA LYS A 63 -76.14 80.55 -79.69
C LYS A 63 -75.23 80.86 -78.50
N THR A 64 -74.60 82.04 -78.48
CA THR A 64 -73.69 82.42 -77.39
C THR A 64 -74.43 82.56 -76.06
N ALA A 65 -75.67 83.08 -76.07
CA ALA A 65 -76.51 83.20 -74.88
C ALA A 65 -76.84 81.85 -74.22
N VAL A 66 -76.96 80.78 -75.01
CA VAL A 66 -77.21 79.41 -74.50
C VAL A 66 -75.91 78.66 -74.17
N GLU A 67 -74.88 78.80 -75.01
CA GLU A 67 -73.63 78.06 -74.86
C GLU A 67 -72.81 78.50 -73.63
N ARG A 68 -72.74 79.81 -73.38
CA ARG A 68 -71.89 80.36 -72.31
C ARG A 68 -72.36 79.93 -70.91
N PRO A 69 -73.65 80.09 -70.53
CA PRO A 69 -74.13 79.60 -69.23
C PRO A 69 -74.03 78.08 -69.10
N GLY A 70 -74.22 77.32 -70.19
CA GLY A 70 -74.03 75.87 -70.17
C GLY A 70 -72.59 75.43 -69.89
N ARG A 71 -71.60 76.14 -70.43
CA ARG A 71 -70.19 75.90 -70.12
C ARG A 71 -69.84 76.28 -68.68
N GLU A 72 -70.41 77.37 -68.17
CA GLU A 72 -70.23 77.80 -66.77
C GLU A 72 -70.87 76.80 -65.79
N TYR A 73 -72.07 76.30 -66.10
CA TYR A 73 -72.73 75.24 -65.33
C TYR A 73 -71.97 73.90 -65.39
N LEU A 74 -71.42 73.52 -66.54
CA LEU A 74 -70.57 72.34 -66.64
C LEU A 74 -69.30 72.48 -65.77
N LYS A 75 -68.74 73.68 -65.68
CA LYS A 75 -67.58 73.98 -64.82
C LYS A 75 -67.94 73.87 -63.34
N SER A 76 -69.11 74.34 -62.92
CA SER A 76 -69.56 74.20 -61.53
C SER A 76 -69.81 72.73 -61.17
N ILE A 77 -70.49 71.96 -62.04
CA ILE A 77 -70.69 70.51 -61.82
C ILE A 77 -69.35 69.79 -61.68
N LYS A 78 -68.36 70.09 -62.53
CA LYS A 78 -67.03 69.46 -62.44
C LYS A 78 -66.24 69.85 -61.19
N ALA A 79 -66.57 70.97 -60.56
CA ALA A 79 -65.94 71.40 -59.31
C ALA A 79 -66.54 70.72 -58.07
N LEU A 80 -67.83 70.34 -58.12
CA LEU A 80 -68.54 69.71 -56.99
C LEU A 80 -67.89 68.42 -56.46
N PRO A 81 -67.43 67.46 -57.30
CA PRO A 81 -66.79 66.24 -56.80
C PRO A 81 -65.58 66.52 -55.91
N LYS A 82 -64.72 67.47 -56.30
CA LYS A 82 -63.52 67.82 -55.51
C LYS A 82 -63.89 68.41 -54.15
N LEU A 83 -64.94 69.23 -54.11
CA LEU A 83 -65.44 69.80 -52.85
C LEU A 83 -65.96 68.69 -51.94
N ILE A 84 -66.82 67.81 -52.48
CA ILE A 84 -67.40 66.68 -51.75
C ILE A 84 -66.30 65.73 -51.25
N GLU A 85 -65.30 65.41 -52.07
CA GLU A 85 -64.16 64.58 -51.66
C GLU A 85 -63.35 65.21 -50.51
N THR A 86 -63.22 66.54 -50.51
CA THR A 86 -62.51 67.25 -49.45
C THR A 86 -63.32 67.22 -48.16
N GLU A 87 -64.61 67.52 -48.22
CA GLU A 87 -65.50 67.47 -47.05
C GLU A 87 -65.61 66.04 -46.47
N LEU A 88 -65.70 65.02 -47.32
CA LEU A 88 -65.73 63.62 -46.88
C LEU A 88 -64.43 63.20 -46.21
N ARG A 89 -63.27 63.68 -46.70
CA ARG A 89 -61.98 63.42 -46.07
C ARG A 89 -61.90 64.09 -44.71
N GLU A 90 -62.21 65.39 -44.63
CA GLU A 90 -62.19 66.14 -43.38
C GLU A 90 -63.15 65.51 -42.35
N PHE A 91 -64.33 65.06 -42.79
CA PHE A 91 -65.26 64.34 -41.93
C PHE A 91 -64.68 63.01 -41.40
N ALA A 92 -64.06 62.22 -42.28
CA ALA A 92 -63.42 60.96 -41.87
C ALA A 92 -62.29 61.20 -40.85
N ASP A 93 -61.42 62.18 -41.11
CA ASP A 93 -60.32 62.56 -40.21
C ASP A 93 -60.85 63.01 -38.84
N MET A 94 -61.93 63.82 -38.81
CA MET A 94 -62.58 64.22 -37.57
C MET A 94 -63.17 63.03 -36.80
N CYS A 95 -63.77 62.07 -37.49
CA CYS A 95 -64.30 60.85 -36.87
C CYS A 95 -63.18 59.97 -36.29
N ASP A 96 -62.04 59.84 -36.98
CA ASP A 96 -60.90 59.08 -36.50
C ASP A 96 -60.27 59.74 -35.25
N LEU A 97 -60.11 61.07 -35.26
CA LEU A 97 -59.65 61.81 -34.08
C LEU A 97 -60.59 61.62 -32.89
N LEU A 98 -61.90 61.74 -33.10
CA LEU A 98 -62.89 61.54 -32.04
C LEU A 98 -62.85 60.10 -31.49
N ARG A 99 -62.69 59.09 -32.35
CA ARG A 99 -62.53 57.70 -31.91
C ARG A 99 -61.31 57.55 -31.01
N ASP A 100 -60.18 58.12 -31.41
CA ASP A 100 -58.93 58.00 -30.68
C ASP A 100 -59.01 58.75 -29.33
N GLU A 101 -59.63 59.92 -29.29
CA GLU A 101 -59.93 60.64 -28.04
C GLU A 101 -60.84 59.85 -27.10
N VAL A 102 -61.91 59.24 -27.62
CA VAL A 102 -62.83 58.41 -26.83
C VAL A 102 -62.13 57.15 -26.31
N ARG A 103 -61.18 56.58 -27.08
CA ARG A 103 -60.43 55.38 -26.69
C ARG A 103 -59.26 55.68 -25.76
N ARG A 104 -58.73 56.90 -25.78
CA ARG A 104 -57.55 57.30 -25.01
C ARG A 104 -57.62 56.97 -23.51
N PRO A 105 -58.72 57.24 -22.76
CA PRO A 105 -58.80 56.87 -21.34
C PRO A 105 -58.65 55.37 -21.10
N LEU A 106 -59.17 54.53 -22.00
CA LEU A 106 -59.03 53.08 -21.90
C LEU A 106 -57.58 52.66 -22.15
N THR A 107 -56.92 53.22 -23.16
CA THR A 107 -55.52 52.92 -23.46
C THR A 107 -54.58 53.37 -22.35
N GLU A 108 -54.82 54.54 -21.75
CA GLU A 108 -54.06 55.02 -20.58
C GLU A 108 -54.26 54.10 -19.37
N TRP A 109 -55.50 53.63 -19.12
CA TRP A 109 -55.79 52.69 -18.05
C TRP A 109 -55.14 51.32 -18.28
N GLU A 110 -55.19 50.77 -19.49
CA GLU A 110 -54.53 49.50 -19.85
C GLU A 110 -53.00 49.58 -19.64
N ALA A 111 -52.38 50.70 -20.01
CA ALA A 111 -50.95 50.93 -19.79
C ALA A 111 -50.61 51.02 -18.28
N GLU A 112 -51.46 51.70 -17.50
CA GLU A 112 -51.29 51.78 -16.05
C GLU A 112 -51.45 50.41 -15.38
N GLN A 113 -52.44 49.60 -15.80
CA GLN A 113 -52.60 48.23 -15.30
C GLN A 113 -51.39 47.36 -15.64
N ALA A 114 -50.84 47.49 -16.85
CA ALA A 114 -49.62 46.78 -17.22
C ALA A 114 -48.43 47.19 -16.36
N ARG A 115 -48.31 48.48 -16.01
CA ARG A 115 -47.28 48.98 -15.09
C ARG A 115 -47.46 48.41 -13.69
N ILE A 116 -48.67 48.50 -13.13
CA ILE A 116 -48.99 47.97 -11.79
C ILE A 116 -48.71 46.47 -11.71
N GLU A 117 -49.09 45.70 -12.71
CA GLU A 117 -48.82 44.26 -12.75
C GLU A 117 -47.32 43.96 -12.88
N GLY A 118 -46.59 44.75 -13.67
CA GLY A 118 -45.13 44.67 -13.75
C GLY A 118 -44.44 44.95 -12.42
N GLU A 119 -44.83 46.04 -11.74
CA GLU A 119 -44.34 46.41 -10.41
C GLU A 119 -44.69 45.36 -9.36
N ARG A 120 -45.92 44.83 -9.39
CA ARG A 120 -46.36 43.77 -8.50
C ARG A 120 -45.53 42.50 -8.67
N LYS A 121 -45.30 42.05 -9.92
CA LYS A 121 -44.43 40.89 -10.19
C LYS A 121 -43.00 41.12 -9.71
N ALA A 122 -42.47 42.33 -9.90
CA ALA A 122 -41.15 42.68 -9.40
C ALA A 122 -41.10 42.66 -7.86
N ALA A 123 -42.14 43.17 -7.19
CA ALA A 123 -42.26 43.14 -5.74
C ALA A 123 -42.41 41.71 -5.19
N GLU A 124 -43.24 40.86 -5.81
CA GLU A 124 -43.39 39.45 -5.46
C GLU A 124 -42.07 38.68 -5.64
N ALA A 125 -41.35 38.92 -6.74
CA ALA A 125 -40.03 38.32 -6.96
C ALA A 125 -38.99 38.80 -5.94
N ALA A 126 -38.99 40.08 -5.58
CA ALA A 126 -38.11 40.63 -4.56
C ALA A 126 -38.41 40.06 -3.17
N ALA A 127 -39.69 39.93 -2.81
CA ALA A 127 -40.10 39.32 -1.54
C ALA A 127 -39.73 37.83 -1.47
N ALA A 128 -39.91 37.09 -2.56
CA ALA A 128 -39.49 35.69 -2.64
C ALA A 128 -37.98 35.53 -2.49
N LEU A 129 -37.20 36.39 -3.14
CA LEU A 129 -35.74 36.39 -3.02
C LEU A 129 -35.29 36.76 -1.59
N ALA A 130 -35.94 37.74 -0.96
CA ALA A 130 -35.64 38.11 0.42
C ALA A 130 -35.85 36.94 1.40
N LEU A 131 -36.98 36.21 1.25
CA LEU A 131 -37.23 35.02 2.05
C LEU A 131 -36.17 33.93 1.80
N GLN A 132 -35.78 33.70 0.55
CA GLN A 132 -34.72 32.73 0.22
C GLN A 132 -33.38 33.11 0.86
N VAL A 133 -33.00 34.39 0.81
CA VAL A 133 -31.77 34.88 1.44
C VAL A 133 -31.79 34.67 2.95
N GLU A 134 -32.91 34.92 3.62
CA GLU A 134 -33.06 34.64 5.05
C GLU A 134 -32.91 33.13 5.35
N THR A 135 -33.59 32.28 4.59
CA THR A 135 -33.50 30.83 4.78
C THR A 135 -32.10 30.28 4.51
N ASP A 136 -31.43 30.77 3.46
CA ASP A 136 -30.07 30.35 3.11
C ASP A 136 -29.07 30.83 4.17
N HIS A 137 -29.30 32.01 4.74
CA HIS A 137 -28.48 32.51 5.84
C HIS A 137 -28.63 31.66 7.11
N GLU A 138 -29.85 31.27 7.48
CA GLU A 138 -30.09 30.36 8.60
C GLU A 138 -29.41 29.01 8.39
N ILE A 139 -29.53 28.44 7.17
CA ILE A 139 -28.86 27.17 6.82
C ILE A 139 -27.35 27.32 6.92
N ALA A 140 -26.77 28.41 6.41
CA ALA A 140 -25.33 28.66 6.48
C ALA A 140 -24.83 28.70 7.94
N LEU A 141 -25.54 29.39 8.84
CA LEU A 141 -25.20 29.42 10.26
C LEU A 141 -25.26 28.04 10.91
N LEU A 142 -26.23 27.19 10.54
CA LEU A 142 -26.31 25.82 11.04
C LEU A 142 -25.15 24.96 10.52
N MET A 143 -24.77 25.12 9.25
CA MET A 143 -23.63 24.42 8.65
C MET A 143 -22.31 24.83 9.29
N ASP A 144 -22.09 26.12 9.53
CA ASP A 144 -20.88 26.62 10.21
C ASP A 144 -20.78 26.03 11.62
N ARG A 145 -21.89 26.00 12.35
CA ARG A 145 -21.95 25.38 13.69
C ARG A 145 -21.63 23.88 13.66
N GLU A 146 -22.08 23.17 12.64
CA GLU A 146 -21.76 21.75 12.45
C GLU A 146 -20.27 21.55 12.16
N ILE A 147 -19.72 22.35 11.25
CA ILE A 147 -18.30 22.32 10.89
C ILE A 147 -17.42 22.58 12.13
N ASP A 148 -17.78 23.56 12.95
CA ASP A 148 -17.05 23.85 14.17
C ASP A 148 -17.15 22.72 15.20
N ARG A 149 -18.32 22.08 15.34
CA ARG A 149 -18.44 20.87 16.16
C ARG A 149 -17.52 19.76 15.67
N GLN A 150 -17.53 19.47 14.37
CA GLN A 150 -16.69 18.42 13.78
C GLN A 150 -15.20 18.73 13.94
N ARG A 151 -14.79 20.00 13.84
CA ARG A 151 -13.41 20.43 14.09
C ARG A 151 -13.01 20.18 15.54
N GLU A 152 -13.87 20.50 16.50
CA GLU A 152 -13.62 20.26 17.92
C GLU A 152 -13.55 18.76 18.24
N GLU A 153 -14.46 17.96 17.67
CA GLU A 153 -14.44 16.50 17.82
C GLU A 153 -13.16 15.90 17.22
N ALA A 154 -12.74 16.35 16.03
CA ALA A 154 -11.50 15.92 15.40
C ALA A 154 -10.27 16.32 16.23
N ARG A 155 -10.26 17.52 16.83
CA ARG A 155 -9.18 17.95 17.75
C ARG A 155 -9.10 17.05 18.98
N ARG A 156 -10.23 16.74 19.61
CA ARG A 156 -10.29 15.84 20.78
C ARG A 156 -9.85 14.43 20.43
N ALA A 157 -10.29 13.90 19.29
CA ALA A 157 -9.87 12.59 18.81
C ALA A 157 -8.36 12.55 18.53
N ALA A 158 -7.80 13.60 17.92
CA ALA A 158 -6.36 13.70 17.70
C ALA A 158 -5.57 13.78 19.02
N GLU A 159 -6.04 14.55 19.99
CA GLU A 159 -5.43 14.63 21.33
C GLU A 159 -5.48 13.28 22.06
N GLN A 160 -6.62 12.57 22.00
CA GLN A 160 -6.75 11.23 22.57
C GLN A 160 -5.79 10.24 21.90
N ALA A 161 -5.71 10.26 20.57
CA ALA A 161 -4.79 9.39 19.82
C ALA A 161 -3.32 9.69 20.17
N GLN A 162 -2.95 10.96 20.37
CA GLN A 162 -1.61 11.33 20.84
C GLN A 162 -1.33 10.79 22.23
N ARG A 163 -2.26 10.96 23.18
CA ARG A 163 -2.13 10.43 24.54
C ARG A 163 -2.02 8.91 24.56
N GLU A 164 -2.81 8.20 23.76
CA GLU A 164 -2.74 6.75 23.63
C GLU A 164 -1.40 6.30 23.02
N HIS A 165 -0.91 7.02 22.01
CA HIS A 165 0.38 6.75 21.39
C HIS A 165 1.54 6.95 22.38
N GLU A 166 1.55 8.07 23.10
CA GLU A 166 2.52 8.38 24.15
C GLU A 166 2.45 7.34 25.29
N ALA A 167 1.24 6.97 25.72
CA ALA A 167 1.05 5.93 26.72
C ALA A 167 1.56 4.56 26.25
N ARG A 168 1.38 4.22 24.97
CA ARG A 168 1.93 2.99 24.39
C ARG A 168 3.46 3.03 24.37
N ILE A 169 4.07 4.13 23.93
CA ILE A 169 5.52 4.29 23.96
C ILE A 169 6.05 4.18 25.39
N ALA A 170 5.38 4.80 26.36
CA ALA A 170 5.76 4.72 27.76
C ALA A 170 5.68 3.28 28.31
N ARG A 171 4.62 2.53 27.95
CA ARG A 171 4.50 1.10 28.29
C ARG A 171 5.58 0.26 27.65
N GLU A 172 5.83 0.43 26.34
CA GLU A 172 6.90 -0.29 25.64
C GLU A 172 8.28 0.03 26.23
N ALA A 173 8.53 1.29 26.62
CA ALA A 173 9.76 1.68 27.29
C ALA A 173 9.89 1.06 28.68
N ALA A 174 8.81 1.01 29.46
CA ALA A 174 8.79 0.35 30.77
C ALA A 174 9.02 -1.17 30.63
N GLU A 175 8.33 -1.84 29.70
CA GLU A 175 8.50 -3.27 29.42
C GLU A 175 9.92 -3.60 28.96
N ARG A 176 10.52 -2.77 28.09
CA ARG A 176 11.93 -2.92 27.70
C ARG A 176 12.87 -2.74 28.89
N ALA A 177 12.62 -1.75 29.75
CA ALA A 177 13.43 -1.54 30.94
C ALA A 177 13.33 -2.72 31.92
N GLU A 178 12.13 -3.29 32.12
CA GLU A 178 11.92 -4.48 32.93
C GLU A 178 12.59 -5.72 32.31
N ALA A 179 12.47 -5.91 31.00
CA ALA A 179 13.12 -7.01 30.29
C ALA A 179 14.65 -6.91 30.35
N ASP A 180 15.21 -5.71 30.16
CA ASP A 180 16.64 -5.45 30.28
C ASP A 180 17.14 -5.67 31.72
N ALA A 181 16.38 -5.23 32.73
CA ALA A 181 16.69 -5.48 34.14
C ALA A 181 16.64 -6.98 34.46
N ALA A 182 15.62 -7.69 34.01
CA ALA A 182 15.49 -9.13 34.17
C ALA A 182 16.63 -9.89 33.46
N ALA A 183 17.02 -9.46 32.26
CA ALA A 183 18.14 -10.03 31.52
C ALA A 183 19.47 -9.84 32.25
N ARG A 184 19.70 -8.66 32.86
CA ARG A 184 20.89 -8.41 33.69
C ARG A 184 20.92 -9.32 34.92
N VAL A 185 19.81 -9.43 35.65
CA VAL A 185 19.72 -10.33 36.81
C VAL A 185 19.94 -11.79 36.39
N ALA A 186 19.35 -12.23 35.28
CA ALA A 186 19.57 -13.58 34.75
C ALA A 186 21.03 -13.81 34.33
N ALA A 187 21.68 -12.82 33.73
CA ALA A 187 23.10 -12.89 33.37
C ALA A 187 23.99 -12.96 34.62
N GLU A 188 23.71 -12.17 35.65
CA GLU A 188 24.43 -12.20 36.94
C GLU A 188 24.25 -13.55 37.64
N LEU A 189 23.03 -14.11 37.66
CA LEU A 189 22.77 -15.45 38.20
C LEU A 189 23.46 -16.55 37.40
N ALA A 190 23.50 -16.44 36.07
CA ALA A 190 24.21 -17.39 35.22
C ALA A 190 25.73 -17.30 35.42
N GLU A 191 26.28 -16.10 35.58
CA GLU A 191 27.70 -15.91 35.90
C GLU A 191 28.04 -16.44 37.30
N ALA A 192 27.19 -16.15 38.30
CA ALA A 192 27.32 -16.71 39.64
C ALA A 192 27.27 -18.25 39.61
N GLY A 193 26.32 -18.83 38.85
CA GLY A 193 26.22 -20.28 38.66
C GLY A 193 27.45 -20.87 37.96
N ARG A 194 28.04 -20.17 36.98
CA ARG A 194 29.32 -20.58 36.36
C ARG A 194 30.47 -20.54 37.35
N ARG A 195 30.59 -19.48 38.15
CA ARG A 195 31.61 -19.37 39.21
C ARG A 195 31.45 -20.46 40.27
N GLU A 196 30.22 -20.76 40.67
CA GLU A 196 29.93 -21.87 41.59
C GLU A 196 30.26 -23.23 40.99
N ALA A 197 29.92 -23.46 39.72
CA ALA A 197 30.26 -24.70 39.02
C ALA A 197 31.77 -24.87 38.84
N GLU A 198 32.49 -23.80 38.49
CA GLU A 198 33.94 -23.78 38.39
C GLU A 198 34.61 -24.00 39.75
N ALA A 199 34.10 -23.36 40.82
CA ALA A 199 34.57 -23.58 42.18
C ALA A 199 34.33 -25.02 42.65
N LYS A 200 33.17 -25.62 42.32
CA LYS A 200 32.88 -27.03 42.62
C LYS A 200 33.79 -27.97 41.86
N LEU A 201 34.03 -27.73 40.56
CA LEU A 201 34.95 -28.52 39.75
C LEU A 201 36.40 -28.40 40.24
N ALA A 202 36.83 -27.20 40.66
CA ALA A 202 38.14 -26.98 41.25
C ALA A 202 38.27 -27.69 42.61
N ALA A 203 37.23 -27.61 43.45
CA ALA A 203 37.19 -28.33 44.73
C ALA A 203 37.20 -29.86 44.53
N GLU A 204 36.46 -30.38 43.55
CA GLU A 204 36.47 -31.81 43.22
C GLU A 204 37.83 -32.25 42.70
N ARG A 205 38.48 -31.47 41.84
CA ARG A 205 39.86 -31.73 41.38
C ARG A 205 40.84 -31.73 42.54
N ALA A 206 40.78 -30.74 43.43
CA ALA A 206 41.61 -30.68 44.62
C ALA A 206 41.38 -31.87 45.56
N GLN A 207 40.12 -32.29 45.76
CA GLN A 207 39.80 -33.49 46.53
C GLN A 207 40.33 -34.76 45.88
N ARG A 208 40.20 -34.91 44.56
CA ARG A 208 40.78 -36.05 43.83
C ARG A 208 42.30 -36.07 43.92
N GLU A 209 42.96 -34.92 43.78
CA GLU A 209 44.42 -34.79 43.94
C GLU A 209 44.85 -35.14 45.36
N GLN A 210 44.12 -34.70 46.39
CA GLN A 210 44.38 -35.07 47.78
C GLN A 210 44.19 -36.57 48.01
N GLN A 211 43.11 -37.17 47.51
CA GLN A 211 42.86 -38.61 47.61
C GLN A 211 43.91 -39.42 46.86
N GLU A 212 44.36 -38.97 45.69
CA GLU A 212 45.45 -39.61 44.96
C GLU A 212 46.79 -39.48 45.69
N ALA A 213 47.07 -38.32 46.29
CA ALA A 213 48.27 -38.12 47.11
C ALA A 213 48.24 -39.00 48.37
N GLU A 214 47.10 -39.09 49.04
CA GLU A 214 46.88 -39.95 50.22
C GLU A 214 47.00 -41.43 49.83
N ARG A 215 46.39 -41.85 48.72
CA ARG A 215 46.53 -43.22 48.20
C ARG A 215 47.98 -43.53 47.86
N ARG A 216 48.71 -42.60 47.24
CA ARG A 216 50.15 -42.77 46.95
C ARG A 216 50.98 -42.85 48.24
N ALA A 217 50.64 -42.08 49.27
CA ALA A 217 51.31 -42.15 50.57
C ALA A 217 51.06 -43.49 51.27
N LEU A 218 49.81 -43.96 51.30
CA LEU A 218 49.42 -45.28 51.82
C LEU A 218 50.06 -46.42 51.01
N GLU A 219 50.09 -46.32 49.69
CA GLU A 219 50.77 -47.32 48.84
C GLU A 219 52.29 -47.31 49.07
N ALA A 220 52.90 -46.15 49.29
CA ALA A 220 54.33 -46.04 49.61
C ALA A 220 54.63 -46.60 51.01
N GLU A 221 53.77 -46.34 52.00
CA GLU A 221 53.87 -46.89 53.35
C GLU A 221 53.67 -48.41 53.34
N ALA A 222 52.65 -48.91 52.63
CA ALA A 222 52.43 -50.34 52.45
C ALA A 222 53.57 -51.02 51.69
N ARG A 223 54.18 -50.35 50.70
CA ARG A 223 55.40 -50.86 50.04
C ARG A 223 56.58 -50.91 51.01
N ALA A 224 56.78 -49.87 51.82
CA ALA A 224 57.85 -49.83 52.82
C ALA A 224 57.64 -50.90 53.91
N GLU A 225 56.40 -51.17 54.31
CA GLU A 225 56.07 -52.23 55.27
C GLU A 225 56.26 -53.62 54.65
N ARG A 226 55.81 -53.84 53.41
CA ARG A 226 56.08 -55.08 52.67
C ARG A 226 57.57 -55.32 52.47
N GLU A 227 58.35 -54.29 52.15
CA GLU A 227 59.81 -54.40 52.06
C GLU A 227 60.45 -54.74 53.40
N LYS A 228 59.94 -54.21 54.52
CA LYS A 228 60.39 -54.60 55.87
C LYS A 228 60.05 -56.05 56.18
N VAL A 229 58.81 -56.49 55.88
CA VAL A 229 58.38 -57.88 56.11
C VAL A 229 59.17 -58.84 55.22
N GLU A 230 59.32 -58.55 53.93
CA GLU A 230 60.16 -59.33 53.02
C GLU A 230 61.63 -59.36 53.45
N ALA A 231 62.17 -58.26 53.98
CA ALA A 231 63.53 -58.23 54.53
C ALA A 231 63.65 -59.12 55.78
N THR A 232 62.64 -59.12 56.67
CA THR A 232 62.62 -60.01 57.83
C THR A 232 62.46 -61.48 57.43
N GLU A 233 61.58 -61.80 56.48
CA GLU A 233 61.38 -63.16 55.99
C GLU A 233 62.62 -63.66 55.23
N ARG A 234 63.27 -62.83 54.42
CA ARG A 234 64.56 -63.18 53.78
C ARG A 234 65.66 -63.39 54.82
N ALA A 235 65.67 -62.64 55.92
CA ALA A 235 66.63 -62.83 57.01
C ALA A 235 66.37 -64.13 57.79
N GLU A 236 65.11 -64.51 58.01
CA GLU A 236 64.75 -65.79 58.63
C GLU A 236 65.03 -66.98 57.71
N GLN A 237 64.72 -66.87 56.42
CA GLN A 237 65.04 -67.89 55.42
C GLN A 237 66.56 -68.05 55.25
N ALA A 238 67.34 -66.97 55.30
CA ALA A 238 68.79 -67.03 55.29
C ALA A 238 69.36 -67.70 56.56
N ARG A 239 68.77 -67.47 57.74
CA ARG A 239 69.14 -68.17 58.99
C ARG A 239 68.80 -69.65 58.94
N ALA A 240 67.62 -70.02 58.42
CA ALA A 240 67.22 -71.41 58.25
C ALA A 240 68.12 -72.15 57.23
N ALA A 241 68.46 -71.51 56.11
CA ALA A 241 69.38 -72.06 55.12
C ALA A 241 70.81 -72.24 55.67
N ALA A 242 71.28 -71.34 56.54
CA ALA A 242 72.58 -71.47 57.20
C ALA A 242 72.63 -72.66 58.19
N ILE A 243 71.54 -72.93 58.91
CA ILE A 243 71.44 -74.08 59.83
C ILE A 243 71.44 -75.42 59.06
N GLU A 244 70.76 -75.47 57.90
CA GLU A 244 70.71 -76.66 57.06
C GLU A 244 72.08 -76.95 56.40
N GLN A 245 72.81 -75.92 55.97
CA GLN A 245 74.17 -76.08 55.43
C GLN A 245 75.18 -76.54 56.48
N GLU A 246 75.04 -76.12 57.74
CA GLU A 246 75.89 -76.58 58.84
C GLU A 246 75.66 -78.07 59.18
N ARG A 247 74.41 -78.55 59.17
CA ARG A 247 74.10 -79.99 59.33
C ARG A 247 74.70 -80.84 58.21
N GLN A 248 74.63 -80.38 56.96
CA GLN A 248 75.15 -81.12 55.82
C GLN A 248 76.68 -81.21 55.83
N ARG A 249 77.39 -80.20 56.35
CA ARG A 249 78.86 -80.24 56.52
C ARG A 249 79.29 -81.24 57.59
N VAL A 250 78.58 -81.31 58.72
CA VAL A 250 78.91 -82.24 59.81
C VAL A 250 78.68 -83.71 59.39
N GLU A 251 77.62 -83.98 58.63
CA GLU A 251 77.31 -85.34 58.17
C GLU A 251 78.29 -85.83 57.07
N ALA A 252 78.76 -84.94 56.20
CA ALA A 252 79.77 -85.26 55.19
C ALA A 252 81.15 -85.55 55.81
N ALA A 253 81.56 -84.78 56.82
CA ALA A 253 82.85 -84.98 57.51
C ALA A 253 82.92 -86.31 58.29
N GLN A 254 81.80 -86.79 58.84
CA GLN A 254 81.75 -88.06 59.58
C GLN A 254 81.80 -89.29 58.65
N ARG A 255 81.28 -89.20 57.42
CA ARG A 255 81.36 -90.30 56.44
C ARG A 255 82.77 -90.47 55.87
N GLU A 256 83.54 -89.40 55.75
CA GLU A 256 84.90 -89.45 55.22
C GLU A 256 85.90 -90.09 56.21
N GLN A 257 85.77 -89.81 57.51
CA GLN A 257 86.61 -90.42 58.55
C GLN A 257 86.36 -91.93 58.74
N ALA A 258 85.10 -92.38 58.61
CA ALA A 258 84.76 -93.80 58.73
C ALA A 258 85.30 -94.66 57.55
N ALA A 259 85.40 -94.08 56.36
CA ALA A 259 85.88 -94.79 55.16
C ALA A 259 87.41 -94.99 55.13
N GLU A 260 88.18 -94.10 55.78
CA GLU A 260 89.64 -94.17 55.77
C GLU A 260 90.21 -95.19 56.76
N GLN A 261 89.55 -95.40 57.91
CA GLN A 261 89.96 -96.40 58.91
C GLN A 261 89.76 -97.84 58.42
N ALA A 262 88.70 -98.12 57.65
CA ALA A 262 88.42 -99.48 57.16
C ALA A 262 89.45 -99.99 56.12
N ARG A 263 90.08 -99.10 55.36
CA ARG A 263 91.10 -99.47 54.34
C ARG A 263 92.44 -99.86 54.94
N ARG A 264 92.81 -99.30 56.10
CA ARG A 264 94.12 -99.55 56.73
C ARG A 264 94.18 -100.91 57.44
N GLU A 265 93.05 -101.45 57.89
CA GLU A 265 92.99 -102.74 58.59
C GLU A 265 93.02 -103.96 57.65
N ALA A 266 92.48 -103.83 56.43
CA ALA A 266 92.45 -104.92 55.46
C ALA A 266 93.83 -105.28 54.87
N ASP A 267 94.70 -104.27 54.67
CA ASP A 267 96.00 -104.45 54.01
C ASP A 267 97.05 -105.15 54.90
N VAL A 268 96.88 -105.07 56.22
CA VAL A 268 97.77 -105.72 57.21
C VAL A 268 97.51 -107.23 57.31
N GLN A 269 96.27 -107.68 57.12
CA GLN A 269 95.93 -109.11 57.20
C GLN A 269 96.39 -109.88 55.96
N HIS A 270 96.33 -109.27 54.77
CA HIS A 270 96.77 -109.91 53.52
C HIS A 270 98.27 -110.25 53.53
N LYS A 271 99.11 -109.32 54.01
CA LYS A 271 100.58 -109.51 54.09
C LYS A 271 101.00 -110.58 55.10
N ARG A 272 100.22 -110.78 56.18
CA ARG A 272 100.47 -111.84 57.18
C ARG A 272 100.14 -113.24 56.66
N ALA A 273 99.05 -113.39 55.89
CA ALA A 273 98.65 -114.69 55.36
C ALA A 273 99.68 -115.27 54.39
N ILE A 274 100.18 -114.45 53.47
CA ILE A 274 101.12 -114.89 52.42
C ILE A 274 102.48 -115.30 53.00
N ASN A 275 103.01 -114.55 53.96
CA ASN A 275 104.27 -114.91 54.64
C ASN A 275 104.18 -116.23 55.42
N THR A 276 103.03 -116.51 56.03
CA THR A 276 102.82 -117.73 56.80
C THR A 276 102.71 -118.95 55.88
N ALA A 277 102.08 -118.80 54.71
CA ALA A 277 102.00 -119.84 53.69
C ALA A 277 103.37 -120.17 53.09
N ALA A 278 104.19 -119.17 52.77
CA ALA A 278 105.55 -119.37 52.28
C ALA A 278 106.44 -120.07 53.34
N MET A 279 106.24 -119.78 54.63
CA MET A 279 106.99 -120.40 55.72
C MET A 279 106.71 -121.90 55.81
N ARG A 280 105.43 -122.27 55.68
CA ARG A 280 105.01 -123.68 55.66
C ARG A 280 105.62 -124.46 54.49
N ALA A 281 105.60 -123.88 53.29
CA ALA A 281 106.13 -124.53 52.09
C ALA A 281 107.65 -124.78 52.17
N LEU A 282 108.41 -123.88 52.80
CA LEU A 282 109.85 -124.05 52.99
C LEU A 282 110.20 -125.15 54.01
N VAL A 283 109.39 -125.33 55.06
CA VAL A 283 109.57 -126.42 56.02
C VAL A 283 109.25 -127.77 55.39
N GLU A 284 108.18 -127.85 54.60
CA GLU A 284 107.66 -129.11 54.06
C GLU A 284 108.47 -129.65 52.88
N HIS A 285 108.94 -128.81 51.97
CA HIS A 285 109.59 -129.26 50.72
C HIS A 285 111.11 -129.10 50.68
N ALA A 286 111.70 -128.26 51.53
CA ALA A 286 113.15 -128.04 51.57
C ALA A 286 113.84 -128.66 52.80
N GLY A 287 113.09 -129.26 53.73
CA GLY A 287 113.63 -129.97 54.91
C GLY A 287 114.28 -129.05 55.95
N LEU A 288 113.98 -127.75 55.91
CA LEU A 288 114.49 -126.74 56.86
C LEU A 288 113.69 -126.77 58.16
N THR A 289 114.35 -126.55 59.30
CA THR A 289 113.66 -126.37 60.59
C THR A 289 112.93 -125.02 60.64
N ASP A 290 111.87 -124.90 61.45
CA ASP A 290 111.04 -123.68 61.57
C ASP A 290 111.88 -122.40 61.81
N GLU A 291 112.94 -122.50 62.61
CA GLU A 291 113.84 -121.38 62.86
C GLU A 291 114.66 -120.98 61.62
N GLN A 292 115.12 -121.96 60.84
CA GLN A 292 115.87 -121.71 59.61
C GLN A 292 114.96 -121.20 58.47
N ALA A 293 113.73 -121.71 58.36
CA ALA A 293 112.75 -121.25 57.38
C ALA A 293 112.31 -119.80 57.65
N LYS A 294 112.08 -119.42 58.92
CA LYS A 294 111.76 -118.04 59.31
C LYS A 294 112.92 -117.09 59.06
N ALA A 295 114.15 -117.49 59.37
CA ALA A 295 115.34 -116.69 59.07
C ALA A 295 115.50 -116.46 57.55
N THR A 296 115.20 -117.48 56.74
CA THR A 296 115.26 -117.41 55.26
C THR A 296 114.19 -116.48 54.69
N ILE A 297 112.94 -116.55 55.15
CA ILE A 297 111.88 -115.62 54.70
C ILE A 297 112.17 -114.18 55.10
N VAL A 298 112.69 -113.96 56.31
CA VAL A 298 113.06 -112.60 56.74
C VAL A 298 114.22 -112.06 55.90
N ALA A 299 115.22 -112.90 55.56
CA ALA A 299 116.32 -112.51 54.68
C ALA A 299 115.84 -112.19 53.25
N ILE A 300 114.86 -112.93 52.72
CA ILE A 300 114.26 -112.65 51.40
C ILE A 300 113.39 -111.39 51.44
N ALA A 301 112.57 -111.20 52.47
CA ALA A 301 111.73 -110.00 52.63
C ALA A 301 112.56 -108.72 52.84
N ARG A 302 113.76 -108.85 53.42
CA ARG A 302 114.74 -107.75 53.55
C ARG A 302 115.65 -107.60 52.32
N GLY A 303 115.48 -108.43 51.29
CA GLY A 303 116.22 -108.35 50.02
C GLY A 303 117.69 -108.79 50.10
N GLN A 304 118.07 -109.59 51.12
CA GLN A 304 119.46 -109.98 51.37
C GLN A 304 119.90 -111.25 50.61
N VAL A 305 118.97 -111.96 49.98
CA VAL A 305 119.23 -113.10 49.09
C VAL A 305 119.00 -112.65 47.64
N GLY A 306 120.07 -112.64 46.83
CA GLY A 306 120.00 -112.13 45.46
C GLY A 306 119.07 -112.95 44.56
N ASN A 307 118.31 -112.24 43.71
CA ASN A 307 117.45 -112.77 42.65
C ASN A 307 116.18 -113.55 43.10
N VAL A 308 115.71 -113.38 44.34
CA VAL A 308 114.43 -113.95 44.83
C VAL A 308 113.63 -112.90 45.64
N SER A 309 112.30 -112.79 45.44
CA SER A 309 111.40 -111.86 46.15
C SER A 309 110.03 -112.47 46.45
N ILE A 310 109.41 -112.14 47.59
CA ILE A 310 108.05 -112.58 47.96
C ILE A 310 107.02 -111.56 47.44
N ARG A 311 105.96 -112.04 46.77
CA ARG A 311 104.88 -111.21 46.23
C ARG A 311 103.70 -111.23 47.21
N TYR A 312 103.30 -110.05 47.70
CA TYR A 312 102.17 -109.86 48.61
C TYR A 312 100.91 -109.41 47.89
#